data_AF-A0A8H7S8E8-F1
#
_entry.id   AF-A0A8H7S8E8-F1
#
_cell.length_a   1.000
_cell.length_b   1.000
_cell.length_c   1.000
_cell.angle_alpha   90.00
_cell.angle_beta   90.00
_cell.angle_gamma   90.00
#
_symmetry.space_group_name_H-M   'P 1'
#
loop_
_entity.id
_entity.type
_entity.pdbx_description
1 polymer ?
#
loop_
_entity_poly.entity_id
_entity_poly.type
_entity_poly.pdbx_seq_one_letter_code
_entity_poly.pdbx_strand_id
1 'polypeptide(L)'
;MTSTERNLCIYHRLGWSTNHQQQPCPNCHQTTRLSKQHLLSCHRVHTFLSISKNISDPVSFILNRLPKTPPTSHQKHVYWKIIWPKLCYILHQLHRTCRPDYYTTPSPAKNQFGHLLLQWTEPPLVPHTPLLNL
;
A
#
# COMPACT_ATOMS: atom_id res chain seq x y z
N MET A 1 -4.16 -8.12 7.67
CA MET A 1 -3.33 -6.89 7.68
C MET A 1 -2.53 -6.84 8.98
N THR A 2 -1.23 -6.54 8.93
CA THR A 2 -0.37 -6.41 10.13
C THR A 2 -0.68 -5.12 10.90
N SER A 3 -0.22 -5.02 12.16
CA SER A 3 -0.33 -3.77 12.94
C SER A 3 0.41 -2.61 12.28
N THR A 4 1.60 -2.87 11.69
CA THR A 4 2.38 -1.86 10.95
C THR A 4 1.63 -1.35 9.72
N GLU A 5 1.08 -2.25 8.91
CA GLU A 5 0.28 -1.88 7.73
C GLU A 5 -0.97 -1.09 8.13
N ARG A 6 -1.63 -1.50 9.22
CA ARG A 6 -2.79 -0.78 9.77
C ARG A 6 -2.41 0.64 10.20
N ASN A 7 -1.31 0.79 10.94
CA ASN A 7 -0.83 2.07 11.41
C ASN A 7 -0.45 2.98 10.24
N LEU A 8 0.18 2.43 9.19
CA LEU A 8 0.46 3.18 7.96
C LEU A 8 -0.83 3.63 7.28
N CYS A 9 -1.83 2.75 7.13
CA CYS A 9 -3.12 3.13 6.54
C CYS A 9 -3.79 4.26 7.34
N ILE A 10 -3.77 4.18 8.67
CA ILE A 10 -4.33 5.21 9.56
C ILE A 10 -3.56 6.52 9.42
N TYR A 11 -2.23 6.48 9.48
CA TYR A 11 -1.36 7.65 9.31
C TYR A 11 -1.61 8.35 7.97
N HIS A 12 -1.75 7.59 6.89
CA HIS A 12 -2.02 8.13 5.56
C HIS A 12 -3.46 8.63 5.38
N ARG A 13 -4.43 8.05 6.09
CA ARG A 13 -5.85 8.49 6.09
C ARG A 13 -6.11 9.74 6.92
N LEU A 14 -5.46 9.89 8.08
CA LEU A 14 -5.69 11.01 9.01
C LEU A 14 -5.08 12.34 8.54
N GLY A 15 -4.56 12.40 7.33
CA GLY A 15 -3.84 13.56 6.83
C GLY A 15 -2.39 13.51 7.29
N TRP A 16 -1.49 13.60 6.33
CA TRP A 16 -0.06 13.68 6.60
C TRP A 16 0.20 14.88 7.51
N SER A 17 0.76 14.66 8.70
CA SER A 17 1.25 15.76 9.52
C SER A 17 2.55 16.26 8.89
N THR A 18 2.45 17.37 8.17
CA THR A 18 3.54 17.98 7.39
C THR A 18 4.53 18.76 8.26
N ASN A 19 4.90 18.26 9.44
CA ASN A 19 5.94 18.90 10.25
C ASN A 19 7.32 18.89 9.56
N HIS A 20 7.47 18.15 8.46
CA HIS A 20 8.71 18.05 7.66
C HIS A 20 8.72 18.93 6.40
N GLN A 21 7.92 20.01 6.36
CA GLN A 21 7.78 20.87 5.17
C GLN A 21 9.09 21.48 4.64
N GLN A 22 10.20 21.46 5.40
CA GLN A 22 11.46 22.11 5.01
C GLN A 22 12.61 21.15 4.70
N GLN A 23 12.35 19.85 4.59
CA GLN A 23 13.39 18.87 4.27
C GLN A 23 13.47 18.65 2.75
N PRO A 24 14.70 18.55 2.17
CA PRO A 24 14.85 18.19 0.78
C PRO A 24 14.35 16.77 0.55
N CYS A 25 13.74 16.50 -0.61
CA CYS A 25 13.26 15.15 -0.92
C CYS A 25 14.44 14.17 -0.99
N PRO A 26 14.55 13.15 -0.12
CA PRO A 26 15.68 12.23 -0.11
C PRO A 26 15.70 11.28 -1.32
N ASN A 27 14.62 11.22 -2.12
CA ASN A 27 14.57 10.36 -3.30
C ASN A 27 15.12 11.05 -4.56
N CYS A 28 14.89 12.36 -4.73
CA CYS A 28 15.33 13.07 -5.94
C CYS A 28 16.20 14.30 -5.67
N HIS A 29 16.29 14.77 -4.42
CA HIS A 29 17.02 15.97 -4.00
C HIS A 29 16.70 17.28 -4.77
N GLN A 30 15.64 17.29 -5.58
CA GLN A 30 15.28 18.39 -6.48
C GLN A 30 14.35 19.45 -5.85
N THR A 31 13.86 19.21 -4.64
CA THR A 31 12.86 20.07 -4.00
C THR A 31 13.21 20.26 -2.55
N THR A 32 13.20 21.52 -2.10
CA THR A 32 13.44 21.94 -0.71
C THR A 32 12.20 21.85 0.18
N ARG A 33 11.00 21.69 -0.43
CA ARG A 33 9.72 21.60 0.27
C ARG A 33 9.00 20.28 -0.03
N LEU A 34 9.04 19.34 0.90
CA LEU A 34 8.29 18.08 0.78
C LEU A 34 6.78 18.32 0.86
N SER A 35 6.08 18.05 -0.25
CA SER A 35 4.63 18.05 -0.35
C SER A 35 4.09 16.68 -0.73
N LYS A 36 2.81 16.42 -0.43
CA LYS A 36 2.14 15.18 -0.83
C LYS A 36 2.17 14.96 -2.33
N GLN A 37 1.86 15.98 -3.10
CA GLN A 37 1.89 15.91 -4.56
C GLN A 37 3.29 15.64 -5.11
N HIS A 38 4.31 16.27 -4.53
CA HIS A 38 5.69 16.00 -4.90
C HIS A 38 6.03 14.53 -4.67
N LEU A 39 5.71 13.98 -3.49
CA LEU A 39 6.03 12.60 -3.17
C LEU A 39 5.28 11.59 -4.05
N LEU A 40 4.01 11.84 -4.34
CA LEU A 40 3.23 11.03 -5.26
C LEU A 40 3.83 11.02 -6.67
N SER A 41 4.31 12.17 -7.14
CA SER A 41 4.97 12.32 -8.45
C SER A 41 6.37 11.67 -8.45
N CYS A 42 7.18 11.97 -7.44
CA CYS A 42 8.56 11.50 -7.28
C CYS A 42 8.65 9.97 -7.21
N HIS A 43 7.71 9.33 -6.50
CA HIS A 43 7.60 7.87 -6.43
C HIS A 43 6.79 7.26 -7.59
N ARG A 44 6.37 8.06 -8.58
CA ARG A 44 5.57 7.64 -9.74
C ARG A 44 4.34 6.82 -9.34
N VAL A 45 3.66 7.22 -8.26
CA VAL A 45 2.63 6.42 -7.59
C VAL A 45 1.47 6.06 -8.53
N HIS A 46 1.03 6.99 -9.37
CA HIS A 46 -0.01 6.73 -10.38
C HIS A 46 0.36 5.59 -11.32
N THR A 47 1.56 5.64 -11.90
CA THR A 47 2.06 4.59 -12.79
C THR A 47 2.21 3.26 -12.04
N PHE A 48 2.75 3.30 -10.83
CA PHE A 48 2.99 2.10 -10.03
C PHE A 48 1.70 1.37 -9.64
N LEU A 49 0.65 2.13 -9.30
CA LEU A 49 -0.66 1.61 -8.92
C LEU A 49 -1.61 1.43 -10.11
N SER A 50 -1.17 1.74 -11.33
CA SER A 50 -2.02 1.74 -12.54
C SER A 50 -3.28 2.60 -12.38
N ILE A 51 -3.14 3.78 -11.76
CA ILE A 51 -4.22 4.74 -11.53
C ILE A 51 -4.08 5.95 -12.47
N SER A 52 -5.21 6.44 -12.98
CA SER A 52 -5.26 7.65 -13.81
C SER A 52 -4.70 8.87 -13.09
N LYS A 53 -3.88 9.67 -13.80
CA LYS A 53 -3.29 10.91 -13.29
C LYS A 53 -4.33 11.97 -12.87
N ASN A 54 -5.56 11.84 -13.34
CA ASN A 54 -6.67 12.74 -12.98
C ASN A 54 -7.12 12.57 -11.53
N ILE A 55 -6.76 11.45 -10.88
CA ILE A 55 -7.03 11.23 -9.46
C ILE A 55 -5.98 11.98 -8.65
N SER A 56 -6.38 13.02 -7.92
CA SER A 56 -5.48 13.88 -7.14
C SER A 56 -4.66 13.09 -6.11
N ASP A 57 -5.28 12.09 -5.45
CA ASP A 57 -4.63 11.28 -4.44
C ASP A 57 -4.87 9.77 -4.69
N PRO A 58 -3.97 9.11 -5.45
CA PRO A 58 -4.13 7.70 -5.80
C PRO A 58 -4.04 6.79 -4.57
N VAL A 59 -3.31 7.17 -3.52
CA VAL A 59 -3.19 6.37 -2.29
C VAL A 59 -4.51 6.37 -1.54
N SER A 60 -5.09 7.55 -1.27
CA SER A 60 -6.39 7.64 -0.60
C SER A 60 -7.50 6.99 -1.42
N PHE A 61 -7.44 7.10 -2.75
CA PHE A 61 -8.40 6.46 -3.65
C PHE A 61 -8.47 4.95 -3.45
N ILE A 62 -7.33 4.26 -3.34
CA ILE A 62 -7.33 2.80 -3.08
C ILE A 62 -7.69 2.52 -1.63
N LEU A 63 -7.14 3.27 -0.68
CA LEU A 63 -7.42 3.06 0.74
C LEU A 63 -8.92 3.15 1.04
N ASN A 64 -9.64 4.07 0.40
CA ASN A 64 -11.09 4.22 0.58
C ASN A 64 -11.91 3.07 -0.02
N ARG A 65 -11.30 2.25 -0.89
CA ARG A 65 -11.93 1.08 -1.52
C ARG A 65 -11.61 -0.22 -0.80
N LEU A 66 -10.84 -0.19 0.29
CA LEU A 66 -10.45 -1.40 1.00
C LEU A 66 -11.66 -2.30 1.31
N PRO A 67 -11.52 -3.62 1.10
CA PRO A 67 -12.61 -4.54 1.36
C PRO A 67 -12.95 -4.53 2.85
N LYS A 68 -14.22 -4.26 3.17
CA LYS A 68 -14.75 -4.36 4.55
C LYS A 68 -15.08 -5.81 4.93
N THR A 69 -15.34 -6.63 3.92
CA THR A 69 -15.63 -8.05 4.01
C THR A 69 -14.84 -8.79 2.92
N PRO A 70 -14.58 -10.10 3.07
CA PRO A 70 -13.81 -10.84 2.08
C PRO A 70 -14.40 -10.68 0.66
N PRO A 71 -13.57 -10.50 -0.38
CA PRO A 71 -14.07 -10.34 -1.74
C PRO A 71 -14.83 -11.59 -2.19
N THR A 72 -16.10 -11.44 -2.53
CA THR A 72 -16.94 -12.57 -2.99
C THR A 72 -16.73 -12.94 -4.46
N SER A 73 -16.22 -12.00 -5.27
CA SER A 73 -15.95 -12.23 -6.71
C SER A 73 -14.47 -12.48 -6.97
N HIS A 74 -14.16 -13.45 -7.84
CA HIS A 74 -12.79 -13.75 -8.28
C HIS A 74 -12.04 -12.51 -8.80
N GLN A 75 -12.69 -11.64 -9.56
CA GLN A 75 -12.07 -10.41 -10.09
C GLN A 75 -11.59 -9.46 -8.99
N LYS A 76 -12.42 -9.23 -7.96
CA LYS A 76 -12.01 -8.41 -6.80
C LYS A 76 -10.88 -9.07 -6.02
N HIS A 77 -10.90 -10.40 -5.88
CA HIS A 77 -9.82 -11.14 -5.23
C HIS A 77 -8.49 -10.93 -5.96
N VAL A 78 -8.46 -11.16 -7.28
CA VAL A 78 -7.27 -10.96 -8.12
C VAL A 78 -6.79 -9.51 -8.07
N TYR A 79 -7.73 -8.54 -8.15
CA TYR A 79 -7.39 -7.13 -8.03
C TYR A 79 -6.67 -6.82 -6.71
N TRP A 80 -7.23 -7.22 -5.56
CA TRP A 80 -6.61 -6.96 -4.27
C TRP A 80 -5.31 -7.71 -4.08
N LYS A 81 -5.19 -8.92 -4.64
CA LYS A 81 -3.96 -9.70 -4.65
C LYS A 81 -2.79 -8.98 -5.32
N ILE A 82 -3.08 -8.22 -6.39
CA ILE A 82 -2.07 -7.47 -7.14
C ILE A 82 -1.84 -6.08 -6.53
N ILE A 83 -2.92 -5.39 -6.15
CA ILE A 83 -2.85 -3.98 -5.74
C ILE A 83 -2.39 -3.81 -4.31
N TRP A 84 -2.76 -4.70 -3.40
CA TRP A 84 -2.46 -4.53 -1.98
C TRP A 84 -0.95 -4.53 -1.66
N PRO A 85 -0.13 -5.49 -2.15
CA PRO A 85 1.31 -5.46 -1.93
C PRO A 85 1.96 -4.19 -2.47
N LYS A 86 1.50 -3.71 -3.64
CA LYS A 86 1.96 -2.46 -4.25
C LYS A 86 1.61 -1.25 -3.37
N LEU A 87 0.39 -1.19 -2.87
CA LEU A 87 -0.05 -0.11 -1.99
C LEU A 87 0.77 -0.10 -0.70
N CYS A 88 0.94 -1.24 -0.03
CA CYS A 88 1.76 -1.34 1.17
C CYS A 88 3.20 -0.89 0.93
N TYR A 89 3.81 -1.30 -0.19
CA TYR A 89 5.14 -0.85 -0.56
C TYR A 89 5.22 0.69 -0.69
N ILE A 90 4.26 1.31 -1.40
CA ILE A 90 4.21 2.78 -1.52
C ILE A 90 4.01 3.43 -0.16
N LEU A 91 3.10 2.93 0.68
CA LEU A 91 2.86 3.48 2.02
C LEU A 91 4.15 3.48 2.86
N HIS A 92 4.92 2.39 2.79
CA HIS A 92 6.23 2.28 3.44
C HIS A 92 7.24 3.28 2.87
N GLN A 93 7.37 3.38 1.54
CA GLN A 93 8.34 4.31 0.94
C GLN A 93 8.01 5.77 1.26
N LEU A 94 6.74 6.12 1.23
CA LEU A 94 6.28 7.45 1.61
C LEU A 94 6.53 7.70 3.10
N HIS A 95 6.27 6.72 3.98
CA HIS A 95 6.54 6.87 5.41
C HIS A 95 8.03 7.03 5.71
N ARG A 96 8.89 6.22 5.08
CA ARG A 96 10.37 6.35 5.16
C ARG A 96 10.85 7.72 4.70
N THR A 97 10.27 8.23 3.62
CA THR A 97 10.65 9.53 3.06
C THR A 97 10.29 10.67 4.01
N CYS A 98 9.17 10.56 4.73
CA CYS A 98 8.71 11.58 5.68
C CYS A 98 9.32 11.43 7.09
N ARG A 99 9.64 10.21 7.51
CA ARG A 99 10.22 9.86 8.81
C ARG A 99 11.39 8.89 8.63
N PRO A 100 12.55 9.38 8.18
CA PRO A 100 13.75 8.56 8.04
C PRO A 100 14.15 7.94 9.40
N ASP A 101 13.92 8.67 10.49
CA ASP A 101 14.28 8.29 11.87
C ASP A 101 13.49 7.09 12.42
N TYR A 102 12.39 6.70 11.77
CA TYR A 102 11.53 5.61 12.23
C TYR A 102 11.99 4.22 11.76
N TYR A 103 12.89 4.16 10.78
CA TYR A 103 13.37 2.89 10.22
C TYR A 103 14.89 2.79 10.31
N THR A 104 15.39 2.30 11.44
CA THR A 104 16.78 1.84 11.57
C THR A 104 16.98 0.45 10.95
N THR A 105 15.91 -0.26 10.60
CA THR A 105 15.94 -1.61 10.04
C THR A 105 15.83 -1.63 8.51
N PRO A 106 16.50 -2.58 7.83
CA PRO A 106 16.45 -2.70 6.38
C PRO A 106 15.02 -2.93 5.88
N SER A 107 14.68 -2.25 4.78
CA SER A 107 13.37 -2.36 4.14
C SER A 107 13.10 -3.80 3.73
N PRO A 108 11.96 -4.40 4.14
CA PRO A 108 11.58 -5.72 3.65
C PRO A 108 11.39 -5.68 2.13
N ALA A 109 11.63 -6.83 1.50
CA ALA A 109 11.49 -6.98 0.05
C ALA A 109 10.03 -6.76 -0.39
N LYS A 110 9.82 -6.29 -1.62
CA LYS A 110 8.48 -5.95 -2.18
C LYS A 110 7.46 -7.09 -2.03
N ASN A 111 7.93 -8.33 -2.05
CA ASN A 111 7.13 -9.55 -1.93
C ASN A 111 6.74 -9.90 -0.48
N GLN A 112 7.11 -9.13 0.54
CA GLN A 112 6.78 -9.37 1.94
C GLN A 112 5.63 -8.50 2.46
N PHE A 113 5.14 -7.55 1.67
CA PHE A 113 4.06 -6.67 2.08
C PHE A 113 2.68 -7.26 1.79
N GLY A 114 1.78 -7.11 2.75
CA GLY A 114 0.36 -7.34 2.56
C GLY A 114 -0.13 -8.78 2.71
N HIS A 115 0.76 -9.74 3.01
CA HIS A 115 0.45 -11.16 3.14
C HIS A 115 -0.76 -11.48 4.00
N LEU A 116 -0.92 -10.80 5.14
CA LEU A 116 -2.05 -11.04 6.04
C LEU A 116 -3.39 -10.56 5.50
N LEU A 117 -3.43 -9.62 4.56
CA LEU A 117 -4.68 -9.28 3.88
C LEU A 117 -4.93 -10.30 2.77
N LEU A 118 -3.89 -10.73 2.05
CA LEU A 118 -4.00 -11.76 1.01
C LEU A 118 -4.56 -13.06 1.56
N GLN A 119 -4.02 -13.56 2.67
CA GLN A 119 -4.50 -14.76 3.35
C GLN A 119 -5.97 -14.65 3.78
N TRP A 120 -6.41 -13.47 4.23
CA TRP A 120 -7.81 -13.24 4.58
C TRP A 120 -8.73 -13.16 3.36
N THR A 121 -8.21 -12.73 2.21
CA THR A 121 -8.98 -12.69 0.96
C THR A 121 -9.08 -14.05 0.28
N GLU A 122 -8.20 -15.00 0.60
CA GLU A 122 -8.24 -16.34 0.00
C GLU A 122 -9.59 -17.01 0.31
N PRO A 123 -10.26 -17.59 -0.71
CA PRO A 123 -11.44 -18.39 -0.46
C PRO A 123 -11.06 -19.56 0.47
N PRO A 124 -11.95 -19.97 1.39
CA PRO A 124 -11.68 -21.12 2.23
C PRO A 124 -11.33 -22.30 1.34
N LEU A 125 -10.22 -22.96 1.65
CA LEU A 125 -9.80 -24.17 0.94
C LEU A 125 -10.97 -25.13 0.94
N VAL A 126 -11.57 -25.35 -0.23
CA VAL A 126 -12.59 -26.39 -0.39
C VAL A 126 -11.87 -27.69 -0.04
N PRO A 127 -12.34 -28.48 0.94
CA PRO A 127 -11.74 -29.78 1.21
C PRO A 127 -11.78 -30.57 -0.10
N HIS A 128 -10.62 -31.01 -0.58
CA HIS A 128 -10.57 -31.95 -1.68
C HIS A 128 -11.32 -33.20 -1.22
N THR A 129 -12.54 -33.40 -1.70
CA THR A 129 -13.26 -34.66 -1.54
C THR A 129 -12.38 -35.72 -2.20
N PRO A 130 -11.82 -36.69 -1.48
CA PRO A 130 -11.12 -37.78 -2.13
C PRO A 130 -12.16 -38.52 -2.97
N LEU A 131 -11.93 -38.61 -4.27
CA LEU A 131 -12.67 -39.50 -5.14
C LEU A 131 -12.42 -40.93 -4.63
N LEU A 132 -13.39 -41.46 -3.88
CA LEU A 132 -13.52 -42.89 -3.66
C LEU A 132 -13.84 -43.51 -5.02
N ASN A 133 -12.82 -44.06 -5.68
CA ASN A 133 -13.02 -44.93 -6.82
C ASN A 133 -13.62 -46.24 -6.31
N LEU A 134 -14.88 -46.48 -6.70
CA LEU A 134 -15.52 -47.79 -6.73
C LEU A 134 -15.00 -48.61 -7.92
#